data_AF-A0A822CAX9-F1
#
_entry.id   AF-A0A822CAX9-F1
#
_cell.length_a   1.000
_cell.length_b   1.000
_cell.length_c   1.000
_cell.angle_alpha   90.00
_cell.angle_beta   90.00
_cell.angle_gamma   90.00
#
_symmetry.space_group_name_H-M   'P 1'
#
loop_
_entity.id
_entity.type
_entity.pdbx_description
1 polymer ?
#
loop_
_entity_poly.entity_id
_entity_poly.type
_entity_poly.pdbx_seq_one_letter_code
_entity_poly.pdbx_strand_id
1 'polypeptide(L)'
;LVNLANILEDMGEYEKAENILHPRLTQLMVDQIIDQYACYDLLGTLAGRNGNFEKAIEYHLNSVELQQQVTPTDYKQLALSYNNLGKSYGMNGQIDLALSSLFKSNNIKSQLLDDDNHLLFAATYENIGNCYFAQNKLDEAQQYFQCAFDIRQRNNIPENSPEYIEYYVSVANIFGLKKQYLEATDYHKKTIEIAHQVLPLDHPWLAVCYNNLGKDYADQKRYKLARQNYQRAL
;
A
#
# COMPACT_ATOMS: atom_id res chain seq x y z
N LEU A 1 8.48 -12.65 -20.35
CA LEU A 1 8.56 -11.17 -20.33
C LEU A 1 7.94 -10.60 -19.06
N VAL A 2 6.74 -11.04 -18.65
CA VAL A 2 6.13 -10.64 -17.36
C VAL A 2 7.05 -10.90 -16.16
N ASN A 3 7.64 -12.09 -16.02
CA ASN A 3 8.59 -12.37 -14.92
C ASN A 3 9.83 -11.45 -14.95
N LEU A 4 10.31 -11.08 -16.13
CA LEU A 4 11.44 -10.15 -16.25
C LEU A 4 11.02 -8.74 -15.84
N ALA A 5 9.81 -8.31 -16.22
CA ALA A 5 9.27 -7.02 -15.82
C ALA A 5 9.01 -6.94 -14.30
N ASN A 6 8.59 -8.03 -13.65
CA ASN A 6 8.51 -8.10 -12.19
C ASN A 6 9.89 -7.91 -11.54
N ILE A 7 10.92 -8.59 -12.04
CA ILE A 7 12.29 -8.42 -11.52
C ILE A 7 12.77 -6.96 -11.70
N LEU A 8 12.49 -6.36 -12.86
CA LEU A 8 12.84 -4.95 -13.11
C LEU A 8 12.07 -4.00 -12.19
N GLU A 9 10.81 -4.31 -11.88
CA GLU A 9 10.00 -3.59 -10.90
C GLU A 9 10.61 -3.67 -9.50
N ASP A 10 11.04 -4.87 -9.07
CA ASP A 10 11.71 -5.09 -7.78
C ASP A 10 13.05 -4.32 -7.71
N MET A 11 13.73 -4.17 -8.85
CA MET A 11 14.97 -3.39 -8.98
C MET A 11 14.74 -1.88 -9.08
N GLY A 12 13.48 -1.41 -9.12
CA GLY A 12 13.14 0.00 -9.31
C GLY A 12 13.34 0.51 -10.74
N GLU A 13 13.59 -0.37 -11.71
CA GLU A 13 13.80 -0.05 -13.11
C GLU A 13 12.48 0.04 -13.88
N TYR A 14 11.56 0.89 -13.42
CA TYR A 14 10.16 0.93 -13.88
C TYR A 14 10.03 1.21 -15.38
N GLU A 15 10.81 2.16 -15.91
CA GLU A 15 10.81 2.49 -17.33
C GLU A 15 11.25 1.29 -18.20
N LYS A 16 12.23 0.50 -17.74
CA LYS A 16 12.64 -0.71 -18.45
C LYS A 16 11.55 -1.77 -18.41
N ALA A 17 10.89 -1.94 -17.27
CA ALA A 17 9.75 -2.86 -17.15
C ALA A 17 8.62 -2.47 -18.12
N GLU A 18 8.23 -1.18 -18.16
CA GLU A 18 7.21 -0.66 -19.08
C GLU A 18 7.59 -0.86 -20.56
N ASN A 19 8.85 -0.58 -20.92
CA ASN A 19 9.36 -0.72 -22.29
C ASN A 19 9.30 -2.16 -22.82
N ILE A 20 9.27 -3.17 -21.94
CA ILE A 20 9.16 -4.58 -22.33
C ILE A 20 7.68 -5.02 -22.38
N LEU A 21 6.84 -4.45 -21.50
CA LEU A 21 5.43 -4.81 -21.39
C LEU A 21 4.58 -4.19 -22.50
N HIS A 22 4.84 -2.94 -22.91
CA HIS A 22 4.08 -2.29 -23.97
C HIS A 22 4.12 -3.04 -25.30
N PRO A 23 5.31 -3.44 -25.83
CA PRO A 23 5.38 -4.25 -27.05
C PRO A 23 4.80 -5.66 -26.84
N ARG A 24 4.92 -6.23 -25.64
CA ARG A 24 4.33 -7.54 -25.35
C ARG A 24 2.82 -7.47 -25.45
N LEU A 25 2.18 -6.48 -24.82
CA LEU A 25 0.74 -6.32 -24.81
C LEU A 25 0.15 -6.20 -26.23
N THR A 26 0.83 -5.49 -27.14
CA THR A 26 0.38 -5.35 -28.54
C THR A 26 0.58 -6.61 -29.38
N GLN A 27 1.48 -7.51 -28.97
CA GLN A 27 1.72 -8.79 -29.64
C GLN A 27 0.81 -9.92 -29.14
N LEU A 28 0.12 -9.72 -28.01
CA LEU A 28 -0.77 -10.73 -27.46
C LEU A 28 -2.01 -10.87 -28.35
N MET A 29 -2.30 -12.11 -28.74
CA MET A 29 -3.50 -12.46 -29.49
C MET A 29 -4.73 -12.44 -28.56
N VAL A 30 -5.94 -12.36 -29.14
CA VAL A 30 -7.21 -12.28 -28.40
C VAL A 30 -7.44 -13.50 -27.50
N ASP A 31 -6.94 -14.67 -27.89
CA ASP A 31 -7.01 -15.91 -27.11
C ASP A 31 -6.01 -15.96 -25.93
N GLN A 32 -5.10 -14.99 -25.83
CA GLN A 32 -4.12 -14.86 -24.74
C GLN A 32 -4.58 -13.87 -23.65
N ILE A 33 -5.88 -13.84 -23.39
CA ILE A 33 -6.51 -12.89 -22.45
C ILE A 33 -5.92 -12.94 -21.03
N ILE A 34 -5.44 -14.11 -20.58
CA ILE A 34 -4.75 -14.28 -19.29
C ILE A 34 -3.46 -13.45 -19.23
N ASP A 35 -2.63 -13.56 -20.26
CA ASP A 35 -1.40 -12.78 -20.36
C ASP A 35 -1.71 -11.27 -20.50
N GLN A 36 -2.83 -10.92 -21.14
CA GLN A 36 -3.22 -9.52 -21.36
C GLN A 36 -3.56 -8.82 -20.05
N TYR A 37 -4.47 -9.38 -19.24
CA TYR A 37 -4.83 -8.74 -17.97
C TYR A 37 -3.65 -8.72 -17.00
N ALA A 38 -2.77 -9.74 -17.03
CA ALA A 38 -1.56 -9.75 -16.21
C ALA A 38 -0.58 -8.63 -16.61
N CYS A 39 -0.43 -8.38 -17.92
CA CYS A 39 0.36 -7.25 -18.41
C CYS A 39 -0.26 -5.91 -17.99
N TYR A 40 -1.59 -5.78 -18.08
CA TYR A 40 -2.30 -4.58 -17.62
C TYR A 40 -2.11 -4.33 -16.12
N ASP A 41 -2.24 -5.34 -15.26
CA ASP A 41 -2.01 -5.17 -13.82
C ASP A 41 -0.59 -4.71 -13.50
N LEU A 42 0.41 -5.28 -14.19
CA LEU A 42 1.80 -4.89 -13.96
C LEU A 42 2.09 -3.48 -14.48
N LEU A 43 1.58 -3.13 -15.66
CA LEU A 43 1.65 -1.76 -16.18
C LEU A 43 0.96 -0.75 -15.25
N GLY A 44 -0.18 -1.11 -14.67
CA GLY A 44 -0.88 -0.29 -13.68
C GLY A 44 -0.05 -0.07 -12.42
N THR A 45 0.59 -1.13 -11.92
CA THR A 45 1.49 -1.07 -10.76
C THR A 45 2.69 -0.15 -11.03
N LEU A 46 3.32 -0.29 -12.20
CA LEU A 46 4.46 0.54 -12.62
C LEU A 46 4.07 2.01 -12.78
N ALA A 47 2.95 2.28 -13.46
CA ALA A 47 2.43 3.63 -13.63
C ALA A 47 2.16 4.30 -12.27
N GLY A 48 1.57 3.56 -11.32
CA GLY A 48 1.33 4.03 -9.96
C GLY A 48 2.62 4.33 -9.19
N ARG A 49 3.66 3.49 -9.33
CA ARG A 49 4.98 3.75 -8.73
C ARG A 49 5.67 4.98 -9.33
N ASN A 50 5.44 5.25 -10.61
CA ASN A 50 5.89 6.46 -11.30
C ASN A 50 5.02 7.70 -10.98
N GLY A 51 4.00 7.57 -10.12
CA GLY A 51 3.09 8.65 -9.73
C GLY A 51 2.04 9.01 -10.78
N ASN A 52 1.93 8.24 -11.87
CA ASN A 52 0.92 8.44 -12.91
C ASN A 52 -0.35 7.63 -12.57
N PHE A 53 -1.13 8.16 -11.61
CA PHE A 53 -2.28 7.45 -11.07
C PHE A 53 -3.43 7.33 -12.07
N GLU A 54 -3.59 8.28 -12.99
CA GLU A 54 -4.59 8.19 -14.06
C GLU A 54 -4.32 7.00 -14.99
N LYS A 55 -3.07 6.83 -15.45
CA LYS A 55 -2.71 5.64 -16.24
C LYS A 55 -2.81 4.35 -15.43
N ALA A 56 -2.44 4.39 -14.14
CA ALA A 56 -2.58 3.24 -13.26
C ALA A 56 -4.04 2.76 -13.18
N ILE A 57 -4.97 3.71 -13.02
CA ILE A 57 -6.42 3.43 -13.04
C ILE A 57 -6.84 2.83 -14.38
N GLU A 58 -6.43 3.42 -15.50
CA GLU A 58 -6.77 2.92 -16.84
C GLU A 58 -6.31 1.46 -17.03
N TYR A 59 -5.06 1.15 -16.69
CA TYR A 59 -4.55 -0.21 -16.84
C TYR A 59 -5.25 -1.20 -15.91
N HIS A 60 -5.47 -0.86 -14.64
CA HIS A 60 -6.19 -1.78 -13.74
C HIS A 60 -7.66 -1.96 -14.11
N LEU A 61 -8.33 -0.94 -14.66
CA LEU A 61 -9.68 -1.07 -15.22
C LEU A 61 -9.70 -2.06 -16.38
N ASN A 62 -8.80 -1.89 -17.36
CA ASN A 62 -8.66 -2.83 -18.49
C ASN A 62 -8.41 -4.27 -18.00
N SER A 63 -7.57 -4.45 -16.98
CA SER A 63 -7.32 -5.75 -16.37
C SER A 63 -8.60 -6.38 -15.77
N VAL A 64 -9.34 -5.61 -14.96
CA VAL A 64 -10.58 -6.08 -14.32
C VAL A 64 -11.64 -6.42 -15.37
N GLU A 65 -11.82 -5.57 -16.39
CA GLU A 65 -12.80 -5.78 -17.46
C GLU A 65 -12.51 -7.05 -18.27
N LEU A 66 -11.24 -7.29 -18.62
CA LEU A 66 -10.84 -8.52 -19.32
C LEU A 66 -11.07 -9.76 -18.46
N GLN A 67 -10.70 -9.73 -17.18
CA GLN A 67 -10.89 -10.87 -16.28
C GLN A 67 -12.37 -11.25 -16.12
N GLN A 68 -13.27 -10.25 -16.09
CA GLN A 68 -14.72 -10.49 -16.02
C GLN A 68 -15.30 -11.13 -17.29
N GLN A 69 -14.60 -11.09 -18.42
CA GLN A 69 -15.02 -11.70 -19.68
C GLN A 69 -14.54 -13.16 -19.82
N VAL A 70 -13.62 -13.62 -18.96
CA VAL A 70 -13.03 -14.96 -19.03
C VAL A 70 -13.80 -15.95 -18.17
N THR A 71 -14.05 -17.15 -18.71
CA THR A 71 -14.59 -18.30 -17.97
C THR A 71 -13.67 -19.51 -18.10
N PRO A 72 -13.22 -20.15 -17.00
CA PRO A 72 -13.46 -19.74 -15.60
C PRO A 72 -12.68 -18.48 -15.24
N THR A 73 -13.29 -17.59 -14.45
CA THR A 73 -12.63 -16.40 -13.91
C THR A 73 -11.64 -16.81 -12.82
N ASP A 74 -10.41 -16.31 -12.88
CA ASP A 74 -9.49 -16.39 -11.75
C ASP A 74 -9.87 -15.34 -10.70
N TYR A 75 -10.74 -15.73 -9.79
CA TYR A 75 -11.24 -14.83 -8.76
C TYR A 75 -10.14 -14.35 -7.79
N LYS A 76 -9.03 -15.08 -7.63
CA LYS A 76 -7.92 -14.62 -6.79
C LYS A 76 -7.23 -13.44 -7.46
N GLN A 77 -6.91 -13.57 -8.75
CA GLN A 77 -6.33 -12.47 -9.50
C GLN A 77 -7.29 -11.28 -9.58
N LEU A 78 -8.59 -11.53 -9.83
CA LEU A 78 -9.59 -10.47 -9.93
C LEU A 78 -9.68 -9.66 -8.63
N ALA A 79 -9.62 -10.33 -7.47
CA ALA A 79 -9.57 -9.64 -6.19
C ALA A 79 -8.31 -8.77 -6.02
N LEU A 80 -7.15 -9.24 -6.49
CA LEU A 80 -5.91 -8.45 -6.48
C LEU A 80 -6.01 -7.22 -7.38
N SER A 81 -6.55 -7.37 -8.59
CA SER A 81 -6.74 -6.24 -9.53
C SER A 81 -7.70 -5.19 -8.96
N TYR A 82 -8.79 -5.60 -8.32
CA TYR A 82 -9.68 -4.68 -7.60
C TYR A 82 -8.99 -3.96 -6.43
N ASN A 83 -8.12 -4.65 -5.69
CA ASN A 83 -7.33 -4.02 -4.63
C ASN A 83 -6.39 -2.94 -5.20
N ASN A 84 -5.71 -3.25 -6.30
CA ASN A 84 -4.77 -2.33 -6.95
C ASN A 84 -5.50 -1.14 -7.58
N LEU A 85 -6.64 -1.39 -8.24
CA LEU A 85 -7.53 -0.34 -8.73
C LEU A 85 -7.98 0.58 -7.59
N GLY A 86 -8.36 0.00 -6.45
CA GLY A 86 -8.71 0.75 -5.25
C GLY A 86 -7.58 1.63 -4.74
N LYS A 87 -6.36 1.08 -4.65
CA LYS A 87 -5.15 1.84 -4.30
C LYS A 87 -4.92 3.01 -5.26
N SER A 88 -5.00 2.77 -6.58
CA SER A 88 -4.78 3.80 -7.61
C SER A 88 -5.83 4.91 -7.55
N TYR A 89 -7.11 4.58 -7.36
CA TYR A 89 -8.15 5.59 -7.10
C TYR A 89 -7.86 6.41 -5.85
N GLY A 90 -7.43 5.77 -4.76
CA GLY A 90 -7.11 6.45 -3.51
C GLY A 90 -5.96 7.43 -3.66
N MET A 91 -4.88 7.02 -4.32
CA MET A 91 -3.74 7.90 -4.63
C MET A 91 -4.13 9.04 -5.57
N ASN A 92 -5.10 8.83 -6.45
CA ASN A 92 -5.64 9.88 -7.31
C ASN A 92 -6.71 10.77 -6.63
N GLY A 93 -6.95 10.59 -5.33
CA GLY A 93 -7.95 11.37 -4.57
C GLY A 93 -9.41 10.98 -4.81
N GLN A 94 -9.67 9.94 -5.61
CA GLN A 94 -11.03 9.45 -5.91
C GLN A 94 -11.50 8.46 -4.84
N ILE A 95 -11.66 8.95 -3.60
CA ILE A 95 -11.79 8.10 -2.41
C ILE A 95 -13.03 7.18 -2.44
N ASP A 96 -14.17 7.63 -2.95
CA ASP A 96 -15.38 6.79 -2.98
C ASP A 96 -15.24 5.61 -3.96
N LEU A 97 -14.59 5.84 -5.10
CA LEU A 97 -14.28 4.79 -6.08
C LEU A 97 -13.22 3.82 -5.54
N ALA A 98 -12.26 4.35 -4.76
CA ALA A 98 -11.27 3.55 -4.05
C ALA A 98 -11.94 2.57 -3.09
N LEU A 99 -12.79 3.08 -2.18
CA LEU A 99 -13.54 2.26 -1.22
C LEU A 99 -14.42 1.23 -1.93
N SER A 100 -15.15 1.61 -2.97
CA SER A 100 -15.98 0.67 -3.74
C SER A 100 -15.15 -0.49 -4.31
N SER A 101 -13.98 -0.19 -4.89
CA SER A 101 -13.08 -1.20 -5.47
C SER A 101 -12.46 -2.10 -4.41
N LEU A 102 -12.04 -1.54 -3.27
CA LEU A 102 -11.48 -2.29 -2.14
C LEU A 102 -12.52 -3.21 -1.49
N PHE A 103 -13.78 -2.76 -1.32
CA PHE A 103 -14.85 -3.60 -0.81
C PHE A 103 -15.22 -4.72 -1.78
N LYS A 104 -15.18 -4.49 -3.10
CA LYS A 104 -15.31 -5.56 -4.10
C LYS A 104 -14.20 -6.59 -3.97
N SER A 105 -12.95 -6.16 -3.79
CA SER A 105 -11.80 -7.06 -3.56
C SER A 105 -12.05 -7.97 -2.33
N ASN A 106 -12.45 -7.39 -1.20
CA ASN A 106 -12.74 -8.15 0.01
C ASN A 106 -13.94 -9.10 -0.16
N ASN A 107 -15.01 -8.67 -0.84
CA ASN A 107 -16.17 -9.53 -1.10
C ASN A 107 -15.77 -10.79 -1.88
N ILE A 108 -14.95 -10.64 -2.93
CA ILE A 108 -14.44 -11.78 -3.70
C ILE A 108 -13.56 -12.68 -2.82
N LYS A 109 -12.66 -12.12 -2.00
CA LYS A 109 -11.81 -12.90 -1.10
C LYS A 109 -12.64 -13.72 -0.11
N SER A 110 -13.67 -13.14 0.51
CA SER A 110 -14.55 -13.84 1.45
C SER A 110 -15.39 -14.95 0.79
N GLN A 111 -15.58 -14.92 -0.53
CA GLN A 111 -16.22 -16.03 -1.26
C GLN A 111 -15.25 -17.18 -1.59
N LEU A 112 -13.94 -16.91 -1.59
CA LEU A 112 -12.90 -17.89 -1.94
C LEU A 112 -12.23 -18.54 -0.73
N LEU A 113 -12.32 -17.90 0.43
CA LEU A 113 -11.59 -18.24 1.62
C LEU A 113 -12.58 -18.52 2.74
N ASP A 114 -12.40 -19.64 3.44
CA ASP A 114 -13.19 -19.99 4.63
C ASP A 114 -12.70 -19.25 5.90
N ASP A 115 -11.64 -18.44 5.78
CA ASP A 115 -11.00 -17.72 6.89
C ASP A 115 -10.83 -16.23 6.56
N ASP A 116 -11.53 -15.40 7.33
CA ASP A 116 -11.45 -13.94 7.26
C ASP A 116 -10.11 -13.38 7.80
N ASN A 117 -9.24 -14.22 8.38
CA ASN A 117 -7.89 -13.85 8.84
C ASN A 117 -6.78 -14.14 7.82
N HIS A 118 -7.12 -14.50 6.59
CA HIS A 118 -6.10 -14.77 5.58
C HIS A 118 -5.26 -13.51 5.28
N LEU A 119 -3.94 -13.68 5.13
CA LEU A 119 -3.00 -12.58 4.84
C LEU A 119 -3.37 -11.71 3.62
N LEU A 120 -4.20 -12.21 2.70
CA LEU A 120 -4.65 -11.50 1.51
C LEU A 120 -5.57 -10.31 1.84
N PHE A 121 -6.20 -10.29 3.02
CA PHE A 121 -7.04 -9.18 3.47
C PHE A 121 -6.22 -8.01 4.03
N ALA A 122 -5.01 -8.24 4.53
CA ALA A 122 -4.23 -7.23 5.26
C ALA A 122 -3.99 -5.96 4.42
N ALA A 123 -3.48 -6.11 3.19
CA ALA A 123 -3.22 -4.98 2.29
C ALA A 123 -4.50 -4.22 1.92
N THR A 124 -5.63 -4.91 1.77
CA THR A 124 -6.90 -4.26 1.42
C THR A 124 -7.46 -3.49 2.60
N TYR A 125 -7.41 -4.03 3.82
CA TYR A 125 -7.79 -3.28 5.02
C TYR A 125 -6.91 -2.06 5.24
N GLU A 126 -5.60 -2.18 5.02
CA GLU A 126 -4.71 -1.03 5.09
C GLU A 126 -5.09 0.06 4.07
N ASN A 127 -5.35 -0.30 2.82
CA ASN A 127 -5.81 0.65 1.80
C ASN A 127 -7.16 1.29 2.16
N ILE A 128 -8.07 0.55 2.78
CA ILE A 128 -9.33 1.10 3.30
C ILE A 128 -9.06 2.09 4.44
N GLY A 129 -8.15 1.74 5.37
CA GLY A 129 -7.70 2.63 6.43
C GLY A 129 -7.13 3.94 5.90
N ASN A 130 -6.29 3.86 4.86
CA ASN A 130 -5.74 5.03 4.16
C ASN A 130 -6.84 5.90 3.53
N CYS A 131 -7.88 5.30 2.94
CA CYS A 131 -9.02 6.03 2.41
C CYS A 131 -9.78 6.79 3.50
N TYR A 132 -10.06 6.16 4.64
CA TYR A 132 -10.71 6.82 5.77
C TYR A 132 -9.82 7.90 6.40
N PHE A 133 -8.51 7.66 6.47
CA PHE A 133 -7.54 8.64 6.94
C PHE A 133 -7.55 9.89 6.06
N ALA A 134 -7.57 9.74 4.73
CA ALA A 134 -7.67 10.85 3.78
C ALA A 134 -8.98 11.65 3.93
N GLN A 135 -10.06 11.02 4.40
CA GLN A 135 -11.32 11.68 4.73
C GLN A 135 -11.34 12.29 6.14
N ASN A 136 -10.23 12.24 6.88
CA ASN A 136 -10.13 12.64 8.29
C ASN A 136 -11.10 11.88 9.23
N LYS A 137 -11.51 10.67 8.83
CA LYS A 137 -12.31 9.72 9.62
C LYS A 137 -11.36 8.84 10.43
N LEU A 138 -10.79 9.44 11.47
CA LEU A 138 -9.63 8.90 12.17
C LEU A 138 -9.92 7.62 12.96
N ASP A 139 -11.14 7.47 13.49
CA ASP A 139 -11.53 6.27 14.25
C ASP A 139 -11.72 5.07 13.32
N GLU A 140 -12.41 5.27 12.19
CA GLU A 140 -12.56 4.26 11.15
C GLU A 140 -11.21 3.87 10.57
N ALA A 141 -10.34 4.83 10.27
CA ALA A 141 -8.99 4.57 9.79
C ALA A 141 -8.20 3.69 10.78
N GLN A 142 -8.23 4.06 12.08
CA GLN A 142 -7.56 3.31 13.14
C GLN A 142 -8.08 1.87 13.24
N GLN A 143 -9.39 1.66 13.13
CA GLN A 143 -10.00 0.33 13.16
C GLN A 143 -9.48 -0.53 12.00
N TYR A 144 -9.45 -0.01 10.78
CA TYR A 144 -8.98 -0.78 9.61
C TYR A 144 -7.47 -1.05 9.64
N PHE A 145 -6.66 -0.10 10.12
CA PHE A 145 -5.24 -0.36 10.36
C PHE A 145 -5.03 -1.45 11.41
N GLN A 146 -5.83 -1.46 12.49
CA GLN A 146 -5.78 -2.52 13.49
C GLN A 146 -6.18 -3.88 12.90
N CYS A 147 -7.20 -3.94 12.02
CA CYS A 147 -7.55 -5.19 11.33
C CYS A 147 -6.39 -5.74 10.50
N ALA A 148 -5.68 -4.88 9.74
CA ALA A 148 -4.51 -5.30 8.97
C ALA A 148 -3.37 -5.79 9.87
N PHE A 149 -3.12 -5.10 10.99
CA PHE A 149 -2.12 -5.49 11.99
C PHE A 149 -2.42 -6.85 12.61
N ASP A 150 -3.65 -7.05 13.08
CA ASP A 150 -4.11 -8.29 13.70
C ASP A 150 -3.93 -9.50 12.77
N ILE A 151 -4.23 -9.32 11.47
CA ILE A 151 -4.04 -10.37 10.46
C ILE A 151 -2.56 -10.71 10.33
N ARG A 152 -1.68 -9.71 10.20
CA ARG A 152 -0.22 -9.92 10.12
C ARG A 152 0.29 -10.66 11.37
N GLN A 153 -0.19 -10.29 12.55
CA GLN A 153 0.18 -10.92 13.81
C GLN A 153 -0.27 -12.39 13.88
N ARG A 154 -1.52 -12.69 13.51
CA ARG A 154 -2.05 -14.07 13.49
C ARG A 154 -1.35 -14.95 12.46
N ASN A 155 -0.82 -14.36 11.39
CA ASN A 155 -0.06 -15.07 10.36
C ASN A 155 1.45 -15.17 10.68
N ASN A 156 1.86 -14.90 11.93
CA ASN A 156 3.24 -15.01 12.41
C ASN A 156 4.25 -14.16 11.62
N ILE A 157 3.82 -13.01 11.07
CA ILE A 157 4.76 -12.05 10.50
C ILE A 157 5.66 -11.52 11.63
N PRO A 158 7.00 -11.57 11.50
CA PRO A 158 7.92 -11.14 12.55
C PRO A 158 7.69 -9.69 12.99
N GLU A 159 7.71 -9.38 14.28
CA GLU A 159 7.42 -8.03 14.80
C GLU A 159 8.38 -6.95 14.27
N ASN A 160 9.57 -7.35 13.82
CA ASN A 160 10.55 -6.48 13.19
C ASN A 160 10.37 -6.33 11.67
N SER A 161 9.29 -6.87 11.09
CA SER A 161 9.06 -6.82 9.65
C SER A 161 8.61 -5.43 9.18
N PRO A 162 9.00 -4.98 7.96
CA PRO A 162 8.58 -3.69 7.40
C PRO A 162 7.07 -3.44 7.42
N GLU A 163 6.27 -4.49 7.33
CA GLU A 163 4.80 -4.47 7.32
C GLU A 163 4.17 -3.93 8.61
N TYR A 164 4.89 -3.96 9.74
CA TYR A 164 4.44 -3.34 10.98
C TYR A 164 4.78 -1.86 11.07
N ILE A 165 5.79 -1.42 10.32
CA ILE A 165 6.23 -0.03 10.36
C ILE A 165 5.15 0.88 9.76
N GLU A 166 4.54 0.48 8.64
CA GLU A 166 3.41 1.21 8.02
C GLU A 166 2.24 1.38 9.01
N TYR A 167 1.93 0.33 9.77
CA TYR A 167 0.92 0.39 10.83
C TYR A 167 1.30 1.40 11.92
N TYR A 168 2.50 1.31 12.48
CA TYR A 168 2.93 2.18 13.57
C TYR A 168 3.00 3.65 13.15
N VAL A 169 3.44 3.96 11.93
CA VAL A 169 3.42 5.31 11.37
C VAL A 169 1.98 5.82 11.21
N SER A 170 1.10 4.99 10.65
CA SER A 170 -0.30 5.39 10.40
C SER A 170 -1.03 5.69 11.71
N VAL A 171 -0.85 4.84 12.72
CA VAL A 171 -1.42 5.04 14.05
C VAL A 171 -0.79 6.23 14.77
N ALA A 172 0.52 6.45 14.66
CA ALA A 172 1.18 7.63 15.22
C ALA A 172 0.60 8.93 14.62
N ASN A 173 0.43 8.96 13.30
CA ASN A 173 -0.18 10.10 12.61
C ASN A 173 -1.61 10.37 13.06
N ILE A 174 -2.41 9.33 13.26
CA ILE A 174 -3.76 9.44 13.82
C ILE A 174 -3.72 10.09 15.22
N PHE A 175 -2.85 9.60 16.11
CA PHE A 175 -2.69 10.19 17.44
C PHE A 175 -2.24 11.64 17.37
N GLY A 176 -1.31 11.98 16.46
CA GLY A 176 -0.87 13.35 16.22
C GLY A 176 -2.02 14.28 15.78
N LEU A 177 -2.87 13.84 14.85
CA LEU A 177 -4.06 14.58 14.42
C LEU A 177 -5.10 14.73 15.53
N LYS A 178 -5.22 13.73 16.41
CA LYS A 178 -6.04 13.80 17.65
C LYS A 178 -5.39 14.64 18.76
N LYS A 179 -4.19 15.21 18.54
CA LYS A 179 -3.38 15.97 19.52
C LYS A 179 -2.94 15.15 20.74
N GLN A 180 -2.90 13.83 20.59
CA GLN A 180 -2.42 12.85 21.55
C GLN A 180 -0.92 12.62 21.32
N TYR A 181 -0.12 13.66 21.59
CA TYR A 181 1.28 13.71 21.15
C TYR A 181 2.20 12.72 21.87
N LEU A 182 1.85 12.31 23.09
CA LEU A 182 2.65 11.33 23.85
C LEU A 182 2.54 9.95 23.20
N GLU A 183 1.32 9.54 22.88
CA GLU A 183 1.01 8.32 22.16
C GLU A 183 1.67 8.33 20.78
N ALA A 184 1.51 9.43 20.02
CA ALA A 184 2.17 9.59 18.72
C ALA A 184 3.70 9.39 18.82
N THR A 185 4.33 9.99 19.82
CA THR A 185 5.78 9.85 20.07
C THR A 185 6.19 8.41 20.33
N ASP A 186 5.42 7.67 21.12
CA ASP A 186 5.75 6.29 21.46
C ASP A 186 5.65 5.37 20.23
N TYR A 187 4.65 5.60 19.36
CA TYR A 187 4.52 4.89 18.09
C TYR A 187 5.60 5.26 17.07
N HIS A 188 5.97 6.54 16.94
CA HIS A 188 7.08 6.94 16.07
C HIS A 188 8.45 6.43 16.56
N LYS A 189 8.66 6.28 17.87
CA LYS A 189 9.88 5.63 18.38
C LYS A 189 9.94 4.16 18.01
N LYS A 190 8.83 3.41 18.15
CA LYS A 190 8.76 2.00 17.73
C LYS A 190 9.04 1.84 16.24
N THR A 191 8.49 2.73 15.43
CA THR A 191 8.76 2.82 13.99
C THR A 191 10.28 2.93 13.71
N ILE A 192 10.96 3.87 14.37
CA ILE A 192 12.41 4.08 14.22
C ILE A 192 13.22 2.85 14.68
N GLU A 193 12.82 2.24 15.80
CA GLU A 193 13.47 1.04 16.33
C GLU A 193 13.44 -0.11 15.31
N ILE A 194 12.27 -0.40 14.74
CA ILE A 194 12.13 -1.46 13.74
C ILE A 194 12.88 -1.07 12.46
N ALA A 195 12.74 0.17 11.99
CA ALA A 195 13.42 0.66 10.80
C ALA A 195 14.96 0.50 10.90
N HIS A 196 15.57 0.74 12.06
CA HIS A 196 17.01 0.49 12.27
C HIS A 196 17.42 -0.98 12.21
N GLN A 197 16.50 -1.91 12.48
CA GLN A 197 16.79 -3.34 12.42
C GLN A 197 16.75 -3.88 10.98
N VAL A 198 15.96 -3.25 10.10
CA VAL A 198 15.69 -3.78 8.75
C VAL A 198 16.16 -2.91 7.60
N LEU A 199 16.54 -1.66 7.86
CA LEU A 199 17.00 -0.74 6.83
C LEU A 199 18.46 -0.32 7.05
N PRO A 200 19.19 -0.04 5.95
CA PRO A 200 20.47 0.67 6.03
C PRO A 200 20.33 2.01 6.78
N LEU A 201 21.39 2.41 7.48
CA LEU A 201 21.40 3.63 8.30
C LEU A 201 21.16 4.92 7.49
N ASP A 202 21.45 4.90 6.19
CA ASP A 202 21.28 6.00 5.24
C ASP A 202 19.95 5.92 4.46
N HIS A 203 19.06 4.99 4.81
CA HIS A 203 17.79 4.83 4.10
C HIS A 203 16.91 6.09 4.25
N PRO A 204 16.40 6.69 3.14
CA PRO A 204 15.63 7.94 3.18
C PRO A 204 14.43 7.93 4.11
N TRP A 205 13.83 6.76 4.33
CA TRP A 205 12.68 6.64 5.22
C TRP A 205 13.02 6.82 6.71
N LEU A 206 14.26 6.55 7.14
CA LEU A 206 14.70 6.88 8.50
C LEU A 206 14.62 8.39 8.74
N ALA A 207 14.97 9.20 7.73
CA ALA A 207 14.82 10.65 7.80
C ALA A 207 13.37 11.09 7.97
N VAL A 208 12.44 10.46 7.24
CA VAL A 208 10.99 10.71 7.41
C VAL A 208 10.53 10.41 8.84
N CYS A 209 10.96 9.27 9.39
CA CYS A 209 10.61 8.87 10.75
C CYS A 209 11.15 9.85 11.80
N TYR A 210 12.41 10.29 11.67
CA TYR A 210 12.99 11.28 12.56
C TYR A 210 12.31 12.65 12.42
N ASN A 211 11.92 13.05 11.20
CA ASN A 211 11.17 14.28 10.99
C ASN A 211 9.82 14.24 11.72
N ASN A 212 9.09 13.12 11.63
CA ASN A 212 7.82 12.94 12.34
C ASN A 212 7.98 12.97 13.86
N LEU A 213 9.00 12.28 14.40
CA LEU A 213 9.31 12.33 15.83
C LEU A 213 9.73 13.75 16.29
N GLY A 214 10.45 14.48 15.43
CA GLY A 214 10.79 15.88 15.65
C GLY A 214 9.55 16.77 15.75
N LYS A 215 8.57 16.54 14.87
CA LYS A 215 7.28 17.23 14.89
C LYS A 215 6.51 16.96 16.17
N ASP A 216 6.39 15.71 16.60
CA ASP A 216 5.71 15.37 17.86
C ASP A 216 6.33 16.08 19.06
N TYR A 217 7.67 16.14 19.13
CA TYR A 217 8.36 16.88 20.18
C TYR A 217 8.13 18.39 20.09
N ALA A 218 8.04 18.94 18.88
CA ALA A 218 7.73 20.36 18.69
C ALA A 218 6.31 20.69 19.18
N ASP A 219 5.33 19.82 18.87
CA ASP A 219 3.95 19.95 19.33
C ASP A 219 3.84 19.84 20.87
N GLN A 220 4.71 19.05 21.49
CA GLN A 220 4.90 19.01 22.96
C GLN A 220 5.71 20.18 23.53
N LYS A 221 6.14 21.15 22.71
CA LYS A 221 7.05 22.27 23.10
C LYS A 221 8.42 21.82 23.61
N ARG A 222 8.84 20.59 23.29
CA ARG A 222 10.15 20.01 23.65
C ARG A 222 11.18 20.32 22.57
N TYR A 223 11.41 21.60 22.31
CA TYR A 223 12.17 22.10 21.17
C TYR A 223 13.61 21.57 21.07
N LYS A 224 14.27 21.27 22.20
CA LYS A 224 15.61 20.67 22.20
C LYS A 224 15.62 19.27 21.55
N LEU A 225 14.62 18.45 21.86
CA LEU A 225 14.48 17.10 21.29
C LEU A 225 13.98 17.18 19.84
N ALA A 226 13.06 18.10 19.55
CA ALA A 226 12.61 18.35 18.18
C ALA A 226 13.81 18.66 17.27
N ARG A 227 14.66 19.62 17.67
CA ARG A 227 15.86 20.00 16.91
C ARG A 227 16.81 18.82 16.71
N GLN A 228 17.05 18.00 17.73
CA GLN A 228 17.93 16.83 17.61
C GLN A 228 17.40 15.83 16.58
N ASN A 229 16.09 15.60 16.53
CA ASN A 229 15.49 14.67 15.57
C ASN A 229 15.46 15.27 14.16
N TYR A 230 15.16 16.57 14.00
CA TYR A 230 15.29 17.24 12.70
C TYR A 230 16.73 17.19 12.18
N GLN A 231 17.74 17.28 13.04
CA GLN A 231 19.15 17.13 12.64
C GLN A 231 19.50 15.71 12.21
N ARG A 232 18.83 14.68 12.74
CA ARG A 232 19.01 13.28 12.29
C ARG A 232 18.30 12.98 10.97
N ALA A 233 17.35 13.84 10.58
CA ALA A 233 16.63 13.73 9.32
C ALA A 233 17.34 14.41 8.13
N LEU A 234 18.40 15.20 8.39
CA LEU A 234 19.24 15.84 7.38
C LEU A 234 20.42 14.94 7.00
#